data_AF-A0A2V2N9J8-F1
#
_entry.id   AF-A0A2V2N9J8-F1
#
_cell.length_a   1.000
_cell.length_b   1.000
_cell.length_c   1.000
_cell.angle_alpha   90.00
_cell.angle_beta   90.00
_cell.angle_gamma   90.00
#
_symmetry.space_group_name_H-M   'P 1'
#
loop_
_entity.id
_entity.type
_entity.pdbx_description
1 polymer ?
#
loop_
_entity_poly.entity_id
_entity_poly.type
_entity_poly.pdbx_seq_one_letter_code
_entity_poly.pdbx_strand_id
1 'polypeptide(L)'
;MKPYFIVSMIILVISVIGAIFLPEQNGSPILLFLFVELASLVSFYVFFSVIIPTLIPEYRNVDENFNCGASEIYLNQDEIYTLESPFGSVRDE
;
A
#
# COMPACT_ATOMS: atom_id res chain seq x y z
N MET A 1 -14.38 6.77 5.43
CA MET A 1 -13.40 6.08 4.56
C MET A 1 -13.17 6.94 3.33
N LYS A 2 -11.91 7.14 2.91
CA LYS A 2 -11.61 7.84 1.64
C LYS A 2 -12.32 7.09 0.49
N PRO A 3 -12.97 7.78 -0.47
CA PRO A 3 -13.76 7.13 -1.54
C PRO A 3 -12.94 6.10 -2.32
N TYR A 4 -11.64 6.34 -2.50
CA TYR A 4 -10.71 5.43 -3.14
C TYR A 4 -10.61 4.05 -2.47
N PHE A 5 -10.72 3.97 -1.14
CA PHE A 5 -10.68 2.68 -0.43
C PHE A 5 -11.89 1.80 -0.74
N ILE A 6 -13.08 2.41 -0.85
CA ILE A 6 -14.32 1.70 -1.19
C ILE A 6 -14.21 1.14 -2.62
N VAL A 7 -13.70 1.96 -3.55
CA VAL A 7 -13.47 1.54 -4.93
C VAL A 7 -12.47 0.38 -5.00
N SER A 8 -11.35 0.45 -4.27
CA SER A 8 -10.38 -0.64 -4.19
C SER A 8 -11.00 -1.93 -3.67
N MET A 9 -11.83 -1.87 -2.63
CA MET A 9 -12.51 -3.07 -2.09
C MET A 9 -13.48 -3.69 -3.10
N ILE A 10 -14.23 -2.87 -3.85
CA ILE A 10 -15.12 -3.38 -4.91
C ILE A 10 -14.31 -4.08 -6.00
N ILE A 11 -13.20 -3.48 -6.46
CA ILE A 11 -12.33 -4.07 -7.48
C ILE A 11 -11.74 -5.39 -6.98
N LEU A 12 -11.29 -5.45 -5.73
CA LEU A 12 -10.77 -6.67 -5.11
C LEU A 12 -11.82 -7.79 -5.14
N VAL A 13 -13.04 -7.51 -4.69
CA VAL A 13 -14.13 -8.49 -4.65
C VAL A 13 -14.48 -9.00 -6.05
N ILE A 14 -14.63 -8.10 -7.02
CA ILE A 14 -14.89 -8.48 -8.41
C ILE A 14 -13.75 -9.33 -8.97
N SER A 15 -12.50 -8.99 -8.63
CA SER A 15 -11.34 -9.72 -9.13
C SER A 15 -11.26 -11.14 -8.59
N VAL A 16 -11.55 -11.33 -7.30
CA VAL A 16 -11.60 -12.65 -6.66
C VAL A 16 -12.74 -13.49 -7.22
N ILE A 17 -13.94 -12.91 -7.36
CA ILE A 17 -15.10 -13.60 -7.96
C ILE A 17 -14.79 -13.98 -9.41
N GLY A 18 -14.24 -13.05 -10.21
CA GLY A 18 -13.84 -13.30 -11.58
C GLY A 18 -12.85 -14.46 -11.68
N ALA A 19 -11.81 -14.47 -10.85
CA ALA A 19 -10.80 -15.52 -10.84
C ALA A 19 -11.35 -16.91 -10.47
N ILE A 20 -12.37 -16.99 -9.61
CA ILE A 20 -12.99 -18.27 -9.19
C ILE A 20 -13.92 -18.82 -10.27
N PHE A 21 -14.77 -17.98 -10.88
CA PHE A 21 -15.85 -18.46 -11.76
C PHE A 21 -15.49 -18.50 -13.25
N LEU A 22 -14.50 -17.72 -13.72
CA LEU A 22 -14.07 -17.76 -15.13
C LEU A 22 -13.44 -19.09 -15.59
N PRO A 23 -12.64 -19.81 -14.78
CA PRO A 23 -12.10 -21.10 -15.18
C PRO A 23 -13.20 -22.12 -15.51
N GLU A 24 -14.32 -22.08 -14.79
CA GLU A 24 -15.46 -22.99 -14.97
C GLU A 24 -16.24 -22.71 -16.27
N GLN A 25 -16.18 -21.50 -16.81
CA GLN A 25 -16.93 -21.08 -18.00
C GLN A 25 -16.13 -21.14 -19.31
N ASN A 26 -15.11 -22.00 -19.40
CA ASN A 26 -14.13 -22.02 -20.50
C ASN A 26 -13.39 -20.69 -20.67
N GLY A 27 -13.14 -19.97 -19.57
CA GLY A 27 -12.38 -18.73 -19.59
C GLY A 27 -10.95 -18.95 -20.10
N SER A 28 -10.47 -18.00 -20.92
CA SER A 28 -9.08 -18.01 -21.37
C SER A 28 -8.13 -17.89 -20.17
N PRO A 29 -7.01 -18.65 -20.14
CA PRO A 29 -6.01 -18.54 -19.07
C PRO A 29 -5.46 -17.11 -18.93
N ILE A 30 -5.43 -16.34 -20.02
CA ILE A 30 -5.04 -14.92 -20.02
C ILE A 30 -5.96 -14.06 -19.14
N LEU A 31 -7.27 -14.31 -19.16
CA LEU A 31 -8.21 -13.58 -18.29
C LEU A 31 -7.97 -13.91 -16.82
N LEU A 32 -7.68 -15.17 -16.52
CA LEU A 32 -7.36 -15.62 -15.17
C LEU A 32 -6.12 -14.92 -14.62
N PHE A 33 -5.05 -14.85 -15.42
CA PHE A 33 -3.84 -14.09 -15.06
C PHE A 33 -4.13 -12.60 -14.84
N LEU A 34 -4.95 -11.98 -15.68
CA LEU A 34 -5.34 -10.57 -15.53
C LEU A 34 -6.09 -10.32 -14.21
N PHE A 35 -7.02 -11.20 -13.83
CA PHE A 35 -7.75 -11.05 -12.57
C PHE A 35 -6.87 -11.29 -11.34
N VAL A 36 -5.94 -12.23 -11.42
CA VAL A 36 -4.96 -12.47 -10.36
C VAL A 36 -4.01 -11.27 -10.22
N GLU A 37 -3.53 -10.72 -11.32
CA GLU A 37 -2.67 -9.53 -11.33
C GLU A 37 -3.40 -8.32 -10.73
N LEU A 38 -4.65 -8.09 -11.16
CA LEU A 38 -5.50 -7.01 -10.64
C LEU A 38 -5.76 -7.17 -9.14
N ALA A 39 -6.07 -8.38 -8.68
CA ALA A 39 -6.24 -8.67 -7.26
C ALA A 39 -4.94 -8.42 -6.47
N SER A 40 -3.78 -8.79 -7.02
CA SER A 40 -2.49 -8.59 -6.38
C SER A 40 -2.16 -7.10 -6.22
N LEU A 41 -2.33 -6.30 -7.26
CA LEU A 41 -2.09 -4.84 -7.23
C LEU A 41 -2.97 -4.14 -6.20
N VAL A 42 -4.26 -4.49 -6.18
CA VAL A 42 -5.22 -3.90 -5.24
C VAL A 42 -4.91 -4.34 -3.80
N SER A 43 -4.51 -5.60 -3.60
CA SER A 43 -4.09 -6.10 -2.30
C SER A 43 -2.85 -5.37 -1.78
N PHE A 44 -1.83 -5.16 -2.63
CA PHE A 44 -0.67 -4.34 -2.29
C PHE A 44 -1.05 -2.92 -1.92
N TYR A 45 -1.91 -2.27 -2.73
CA TYR A 45 -2.40 -0.93 -2.42
C TYR A 45 -3.07 -0.86 -1.04
N VAL A 46 -3.97 -1.80 -0.72
CA VAL A 46 -4.64 -1.85 0.59
C VAL A 46 -3.64 -2.12 1.71
N PHE A 47 -2.67 -3.00 1.50
CA PHE A 47 -1.65 -3.32 2.49
C PHE A 47 -0.81 -2.09 2.87
N PHE A 48 -0.28 -1.37 1.89
CA PHE A 48 0.56 -0.19 2.14
C PHE A 48 -0.23 1.04 2.60
N SER A 49 -1.45 1.23 2.11
CA SER A 49 -2.25 2.43 2.43
C SER A 49 -3.07 2.32 3.71
N VAL A 50 -3.40 1.09 4.14
CA VAL A 50 -4.28 0.87 5.29
C VAL A 50 -3.62 0.00 6.35
N ILE A 51 -3.09 -1.17 5.99
CA ILE A 51 -2.60 -2.11 7.00
C ILE A 51 -1.33 -1.58 7.69
N ILE A 52 -0.33 -1.13 6.93
CA ILE A 52 0.92 -0.62 7.51
C ILE A 52 0.68 0.60 8.43
N PRO A 53 -0.05 1.66 8.01
CA PRO A 53 -0.34 2.79 8.90
C PRO A 53 -1.16 2.42 10.14
N THR A 54 -1.99 1.38 10.08
CA THR A 54 -2.75 0.94 11.26
C THR A 54 -1.91 0.15 12.27
N LEU A 55 -0.88 -0.56 11.82
CA LEU A 55 0.00 -1.35 12.68
C LEU A 55 1.14 -0.52 13.29
N ILE A 56 1.54 0.55 12.61
CA ILE A 56 2.57 1.49 13.06
C ILE A 56 1.91 2.89 13.08
N PRO A 57 1.16 3.23 14.14
CA PRO A 57 0.34 4.45 14.20
C PRO A 57 1.15 5.74 14.41
N GLU A 58 2.46 5.74 14.17
CA GLU A 58 3.22 6.99 14.08
C GLU A 58 2.64 7.82 12.94
N TYR A 59 2.34 9.09 13.24
CA TYR A 59 1.71 10.11 12.42
C TYR A 59 2.41 10.30 11.05
N ARG A 60 2.30 9.32 10.15
CA ARG A 60 2.87 9.37 8.81
C ARG A 60 1.77 9.79 7.85
N ASN A 61 1.92 10.99 7.33
CA ASN A 61 1.04 11.53 6.31
C ASN A 61 1.07 10.60 5.09
N VAL A 62 -0.03 9.89 4.85
CA VAL A 62 -0.14 8.84 3.82
C VAL A 62 0.14 9.40 2.41
N ASP A 63 0.02 10.71 2.24
CA ASP A 63 0.26 11.42 0.98
C ASP A 63 1.77 11.49 0.62
N GLU A 64 2.70 11.36 1.59
CA GLU A 64 4.16 11.32 1.33
C GLU A 64 4.65 9.98 0.78
N ASN A 65 3.95 8.88 1.09
CA ASN A 65 4.39 7.52 0.72
C ASN A 65 4.28 7.26 -0.80
N PHE A 66 3.32 7.91 -1.48
CA PHE A 66 3.13 7.77 -2.92
C PHE A 66 3.93 8.80 -3.74
N ASN A 67 4.48 9.83 -3.11
CA ASN A 67 5.33 10.85 -3.74
C ASN A 67 6.84 10.56 -3.61
N CYS A 68 7.26 9.33 -3.27
CA CYS A 68 8.67 9.00 -3.03
C CYS A 68 9.37 9.97 -2.06
N GLY A 69 8.66 10.51 -1.07
CA GLY A 69 9.24 11.47 -0.12
C GLY A 69 9.61 12.82 -0.74
N ALA A 70 9.00 13.24 -1.85
CA ALA A 70 9.15 14.61 -2.36
C ALA A 70 8.03 15.50 -1.82
N SER A 71 8.17 15.96 -0.57
CA SER A 71 7.47 17.14 -0.07
C SER A 71 8.43 18.33 -0.15
N GLU A 72 7.96 19.53 -0.48
CA GLU A 72 8.79 20.73 -0.74
C GLU A 72 9.54 21.26 0.51
N ILE A 73 9.63 20.47 1.59
CA ILE A 73 10.07 20.86 2.94
C ILE A 73 11.50 20.35 3.25
N TYR A 74 12.08 19.45 2.43
CA TYR A 74 13.40 18.81 2.67
C TYR A 74 14.64 19.71 2.45
N LEU A 75 14.59 21.00 2.81
CA LEU A 75 15.76 21.89 2.83
C LEU A 75 16.00 22.51 4.21
N ASN A 76 15.81 21.75 5.28
CA ASN A 76 16.45 22.05 6.56
C ASN A 76 17.52 21.00 6.86
N GLN A 77 18.77 21.45 6.94
CA GLN A 77 19.95 20.63 7.28
C GLN A 77 19.86 19.98 8.67
N ASP A 78 18.88 20.39 9.48
CA ASP A 78 18.68 19.92 10.85
C ASP A 78 17.79 18.65 10.94
N GLU A 79 17.12 18.26 9.85
CA GLU A 79 16.23 17.08 9.77
C GLU A 79 16.89 15.88 9.06
N ILE A 80 18.22 15.79 9.09
CA ILE A 80 18.93 14.59 8.63
C ILE A 80 18.57 13.44 9.57
N TYR A 81 17.78 12.50 9.07
CA TYR A 81 17.29 11.30 9.77
C TYR A 81 18.39 10.57 10.57
N THR A 82 18.47 10.81 11.88
CA THR A 82 19.06 9.86 12.82
C THR A 82 18.09 8.70 13.00
N LEU A 83 18.51 7.49 12.64
CA LEU A 83 17.75 6.27 12.91
C LEU A 83 17.60 6.08 14.43
N GLU A 84 16.38 6.24 14.94
CA GLU A 84 16.06 5.81 16.30
C GLU A 84 15.76 4.31 16.26
N SER A 85 16.71 3.50 16.72
CA SER A 85 16.54 2.05 16.82
C SER A 85 15.63 1.72 18.02
N PRO A 86 14.85 0.62 17.98
CA PRO A 86 14.00 0.20 19.09
C PRO A 86 14.77 -0.23 20.36
N PHE A 87 16.12 -0.21 20.32
CA PHE A 87 17.00 -0.44 21.46
C PHE A 87 17.58 0.85 22.05
N GLY A 88 17.08 2.02 21.63
CA GLY A 88 17.64 3.32 21.97
C GLY A 88 18.82 3.69 21.07
N SER A 89 18.89 4.94 20.65
CA SER A 89 20.06 5.50 19.98
C SER A 89 21.17 5.70 21.02
N VAL A 90 22.42 5.42 20.62
CA VAL A 90 23.58 5.80 21.42
C VAL A 90 23.67 7.32 21.35
N ARG A 91 23.53 7.99 22.50
CA ARG A 91 23.90 9.40 22.62
C ARG A 91 25.42 9.45 22.55
N ASP A 92 25.94 9.91 21.42
CA ASP A 92 27.32 10.37 21.34
C ASP A 92 27.42 11.66 22.17
N GLU A 93 28.35 11.69 23.12
CA GLU A 93 28.78 12.90 23.84
C GLU A 93 29.50 13.87 22.89
#